data_AF-A0A077YWD5-F1
#
_entry.id   AF-A0A077YWD5-F1
#
_cell.length_a   1.000
_cell.length_b   1.000
_cell.length_c   1.000
_cell.angle_alpha   90.00
_cell.angle_beta   90.00
_cell.angle_gamma   90.00
#
_symmetry.space_group_name_H-M   'P 1'
#
loop_
_entity.id
_entity.type
_entity.pdbx_description
1 polymer ?
#
loop_
_entity_poly.entity_id
_entity_poly.type
_entity_poly.pdbx_seq_one_letter_code
_entity_poly.pdbx_strand_id
1 'polypeptide(L)'
;MAFNFVAVTYIFALIITAFLLFFAIYHIIAFEELKTDYRNPIEQCNSLNPLIIPEYGMHLFFNVLFLFSMEFFSLAINVPLLAYHIHKYINRPVMSSPGIYDPTTIMNADHLNRAIREGWAKLLFYIISFFYYLYCMISTLVASIMDAKTLDFDPYELLDLTDGCTEQDVVKAYRKKALKWHPDKNADQKLLAQEMFLKVARALEILGDKAAREAYDRLRKAKKAAEERYRHLDAKRRKLKEELEAREAKVQNERQDEISAAKRFAAEIERLRAEGSKLLQREKENVEKQVKEEARKQGKPQSSLRNVVKVQWDPDAASVSADFLRFTFEQFGETLTILPSSSKKGTAVIEFRDFRSATAAKSAADERRIPFSVELLGVDNCKGLSKPVSRTMQSTSRSPSETHLEFEAAILARMREAEERKQLFHSTMDRQDEG
;
A
#
# COMPACT_ATOMS: atom_id res chain seq x y z
N MET A 1 18.93 10.54 -31.51
CA MET A 1 17.60 11.17 -31.73
C MET A 1 16.39 10.32 -31.31
N ALA A 2 16.36 8.99 -31.49
CA ALA A 2 15.17 8.17 -31.12
C ALA A 2 14.80 8.17 -29.62
N PHE A 3 15.79 8.39 -28.75
CA PHE A 3 15.64 8.27 -27.30
C PHE A 3 14.62 9.26 -26.69
N ASN A 4 14.57 10.50 -27.20
CA ASN A 4 13.63 11.50 -26.70
C ASN A 4 12.19 11.25 -27.19
N PHE A 5 12.03 10.62 -28.35
CA PHE A 5 10.69 10.29 -28.87
C PHE A 5 9.99 9.28 -27.97
N VAL A 6 10.71 8.26 -27.50
CA VAL A 6 10.19 7.26 -26.56
C VAL A 6 9.71 7.92 -25.26
N ALA A 7 10.52 8.81 -24.67
CA ALA A 7 10.14 9.54 -23.46
C ALA A 7 8.90 10.41 -23.68
N VAL A 8 8.83 11.14 -24.80
CA VAL A 8 7.66 11.95 -25.19
C VAL A 8 6.41 11.08 -25.37
N THR A 9 6.55 9.91 -25.98
CA THR A 9 5.45 8.95 -26.11
C THR A 9 4.92 8.49 -24.75
N TYR A 10 5.79 8.17 -23.79
CA TYR A 10 5.34 7.81 -22.43
C TYR A 10 4.69 8.99 -21.69
N ILE A 11 5.13 10.24 -21.94
CA ILE A 11 4.48 11.44 -21.39
C ILE A 11 3.04 11.56 -21.94
N PHE A 12 2.86 11.47 -23.25
CA PHE A 12 1.52 11.48 -23.86
C PHE A 12 0.67 10.31 -23.34
N ALA A 13 1.24 9.11 -23.26
CA ALA A 13 0.54 7.94 -22.74
C ALA A 13 0.09 8.15 -21.29
N LEU A 14 0.92 8.74 -20.43
CA LEU A 14 0.57 9.03 -19.03
C LEU A 14 -0.57 10.04 -18.93
N ILE A 15 -0.51 11.14 -19.69
CA ILE A 15 -1.58 12.16 -19.72
C ILE A 15 -2.89 11.54 -20.20
N ILE A 16 -2.86 10.81 -21.31
CA ILE A 16 -4.06 10.16 -21.87
C ILE A 16 -4.60 9.11 -20.89
N THR A 17 -3.74 8.33 -20.24
CA THR A 17 -4.15 7.35 -19.24
C THR A 17 -4.85 8.01 -18.04
N ALA A 18 -4.42 9.21 -17.64
CA ALA A 18 -5.10 9.97 -16.60
C ALA A 18 -6.52 10.39 -17.03
N PHE A 19 -6.71 10.84 -18.27
CA PHE A 19 -8.04 11.13 -18.83
C PHE A 19 -8.90 9.86 -18.93
N LEU A 20 -8.31 8.73 -19.34
CA LEU A 20 -9.01 7.44 -19.39
C LEU A 20 -9.40 6.93 -18.01
N LEU A 21 -8.58 7.19 -16.99
CA LEU A 21 -8.92 6.89 -15.60
C LEU A 21 -10.14 7.70 -15.16
N PHE A 22 -10.17 9.01 -15.46
CA PHE A 22 -11.34 9.85 -15.18
C PHE A 22 -12.60 9.34 -15.89
N PHE A 23 -12.50 8.97 -17.18
CA PHE A 23 -13.61 8.37 -17.90
C PHE A 23 -14.03 7.02 -17.34
N ALA A 24 -13.11 6.15 -16.93
CA ALA A 24 -13.44 4.87 -16.30
C ALA A 24 -14.21 5.07 -14.99
N ILE A 25 -13.78 6.04 -14.16
CA ILE A 25 -14.49 6.40 -12.92
C ILE A 25 -15.88 6.95 -13.24
N TYR A 26 -15.99 7.88 -14.19
CA TYR A 26 -17.29 8.43 -14.62
C TYR A 26 -18.25 7.32 -15.10
N HIS A 27 -17.76 6.36 -15.90
CA HIS A 27 -18.56 5.22 -16.34
C HIS A 27 -19.03 4.36 -15.16
N ILE A 28 -18.17 4.08 -14.18
CA ILE A 28 -18.56 3.30 -12.99
C ILE A 28 -19.66 4.04 -12.21
N ILE A 29 -19.46 5.32 -11.93
CA ILE A 29 -20.46 6.14 -11.19
C ILE A 29 -21.79 6.17 -11.96
N ALA A 30 -21.76 6.42 -13.26
CA ALA A 30 -22.98 6.49 -14.06
C ALA A 30 -23.79 5.18 -14.04
N PHE A 31 -23.12 4.02 -14.01
CA PHE A 31 -23.78 2.72 -13.89
C PHE A 31 -24.20 2.39 -12.45
N GLU A 32 -23.48 2.86 -11.44
CA GLU A 32 -23.92 2.73 -10.05
C GLU A 32 -25.16 3.60 -9.76
N GLU A 33 -25.22 4.82 -10.30
CA GLU A 33 -26.42 5.68 -10.26
C GLU A 33 -27.62 5.01 -10.93
N LEU A 34 -27.38 4.32 -12.06
CA LEU A 34 -28.44 3.58 -12.75
C LEU A 34 -28.87 2.33 -11.96
N LYS A 35 -27.93 1.64 -11.31
CA LYS A 35 -28.23 0.48 -10.45
C LYS A 35 -29.02 0.86 -9.19
N THR A 36 -28.84 2.09 -8.72
CA THR A 36 -29.51 2.65 -7.55
C THR A 36 -30.77 3.45 -7.92
N ASP A 37 -31.16 3.44 -9.21
CA ASP A 37 -32.31 4.16 -9.77
C ASP A 37 -32.31 5.69 -9.52
N TYR A 38 -31.14 6.28 -9.24
CA TYR A 38 -31.02 7.74 -9.03
C TYR A 38 -31.13 8.55 -10.33
N ARG A 39 -30.87 7.92 -11.49
CA ARG A 39 -30.90 8.59 -12.80
C ARG A 39 -31.61 7.76 -13.85
N ASN A 40 -32.35 8.45 -14.73
CA ASN A 40 -33.11 7.82 -15.81
C ASN A 40 -32.16 7.14 -16.84
N PRO A 41 -32.38 5.87 -17.22
CA PRO A 41 -31.56 5.17 -18.21
C PRO A 41 -31.41 5.93 -19.54
N ILE A 42 -32.46 6.62 -20.01
CA ILE A 42 -32.42 7.35 -21.28
C ILE A 42 -31.42 8.51 -21.21
N GLU A 43 -31.50 9.31 -20.15
CA GLU A 43 -30.57 10.43 -19.91
C GLU A 43 -29.13 9.92 -19.73
N GLN A 44 -28.98 8.76 -19.10
CA GLN A 44 -27.68 8.16 -18.84
C GLN A 44 -27.03 7.64 -20.13
N CYS A 45 -27.78 6.95 -20.99
CA CYS A 45 -27.30 6.56 -22.32
C CYS A 45 -26.96 7.77 -23.20
N ASN A 46 -27.79 8.83 -23.16
CA ASN A 46 -27.52 10.06 -23.91
C ASN A 46 -26.26 10.79 -23.43
N SER A 47 -25.95 10.70 -22.13
CA SER A 47 -24.72 11.28 -21.58
C SER A 47 -23.49 10.40 -21.81
N LEU A 48 -23.60 9.07 -21.77
CA LEU A 48 -22.47 8.16 -21.90
C LEU A 48 -22.05 7.93 -23.35
N ASN A 49 -22.99 7.73 -24.27
CA ASN A 49 -22.70 7.35 -25.66
C ASN A 49 -21.72 8.31 -26.37
N PRO A 50 -21.82 9.64 -26.22
CA PRO A 50 -20.86 10.58 -26.82
C PRO A 50 -19.43 10.45 -26.28
N LEU A 51 -19.23 9.97 -25.05
CA LEU A 51 -17.91 9.88 -24.41
C LEU A 51 -17.13 8.62 -24.84
N ILE A 52 -17.83 7.58 -25.33
CA ILE A 52 -17.23 6.29 -25.70
C ILE A 52 -16.25 6.42 -26.86
N ILE A 53 -16.61 7.17 -27.91
CA ILE A 53 -15.76 7.33 -29.09
C ILE A 53 -14.46 8.08 -28.74
N PRO A 54 -14.49 9.22 -28.03
CA PRO A 54 -13.29 9.86 -27.51
C PRO A 54 -12.44 8.95 -26.61
N GLU A 55 -13.05 8.18 -25.70
CA GLU A 55 -12.32 7.22 -24.86
C GLU A 55 -11.56 6.20 -25.72
N TYR A 56 -12.24 5.57 -26.68
CA TYR A 56 -11.62 4.54 -27.53
C TYR A 56 -10.61 5.14 -28.50
N GLY A 57 -10.88 6.34 -29.02
CA GLY A 57 -9.97 7.09 -29.88
C GLY A 57 -8.68 7.47 -29.14
N MET A 58 -8.79 7.95 -27.90
CA MET A 58 -7.63 8.23 -27.06
C MET A 58 -6.82 6.98 -26.76
N HIS A 59 -7.50 5.86 -26.42
CA HIS A 59 -6.84 4.59 -26.20
C HIS A 59 -6.08 4.11 -27.46
N LEU A 60 -6.72 4.18 -28.62
CA LEU A 60 -6.11 3.82 -29.90
C LEU A 60 -4.92 4.75 -30.24
N PHE A 61 -5.05 6.05 -29.99
CA PHE A 61 -4.03 7.05 -30.34
C PHE A 61 -2.69 6.78 -29.64
N PHE A 62 -2.68 6.60 -28.32
CA PHE A 62 -1.39 6.33 -27.64
C PHE A 62 -0.83 4.94 -27.98
N ASN A 63 -1.68 3.96 -28.30
CA ASN A 63 -1.21 2.66 -28.80
C ASN A 63 -0.50 2.80 -30.16
N VAL A 64 -1.01 3.67 -31.04
CA VAL A 64 -0.34 4.03 -32.29
C VAL A 64 0.98 4.75 -32.02
N LEU A 65 1.07 5.61 -31.00
CA LEU A 65 2.34 6.21 -30.60
C LEU A 65 3.35 5.15 -30.11
N PHE A 66 2.91 4.14 -29.35
CA PHE A 66 3.78 3.03 -28.95
C PHE A 66 4.27 2.20 -30.14
N LEU A 67 3.42 2.00 -31.15
CA LEU A 67 3.81 1.35 -32.40
C LEU A 67 4.91 2.13 -33.13
N PHE A 68 4.75 3.45 -33.28
CA PHE A 68 5.79 4.29 -33.90
C PHE A 68 7.06 4.41 -33.05
N SER A 69 6.94 4.28 -31.73
CA SER A 69 8.08 4.27 -30.81
C SER A 69 8.77 2.91 -30.73
N MET A 70 8.24 1.88 -31.39
CA MET A 70 8.73 0.49 -31.33
C MET A 70 8.72 -0.11 -29.92
N GLU A 71 7.85 0.39 -29.04
CA GLU A 71 7.69 -0.07 -27.66
C GLU A 71 6.75 -1.28 -27.62
N PHE A 72 7.22 -2.41 -28.14
CA PHE A 72 6.40 -3.62 -28.34
C PHE A 72 5.83 -4.20 -27.05
N PHE A 73 6.56 -4.10 -25.93
CA PHE A 73 6.09 -4.63 -24.65
C PHE A 73 4.92 -3.80 -24.11
N SER A 74 5.02 -2.47 -24.15
CA SER A 74 3.92 -1.55 -23.84
C SER A 74 2.72 -1.80 -24.75
N LEU A 75 2.95 -1.93 -26.06
CA LEU A 75 1.89 -2.26 -27.02
C LEU A 75 1.22 -3.60 -26.67
N ALA A 76 2.00 -4.65 -26.39
CA ALA A 76 1.49 -5.98 -26.08
C ALA A 76 0.58 -6.01 -24.84
N ILE A 77 0.88 -5.21 -23.81
CA ILE A 77 0.03 -5.09 -22.61
C ILE A 77 -1.33 -4.44 -22.96
N ASN A 78 -1.37 -3.51 -23.91
CA ASN A 78 -2.59 -2.79 -24.27
C ASN A 78 -3.44 -3.47 -25.34
N VAL A 79 -2.83 -4.29 -26.20
CA VAL A 79 -3.51 -4.99 -27.29
C VAL A 79 -4.77 -5.74 -26.83
N PRO A 80 -4.79 -6.49 -25.70
CA PRO A 80 -6.00 -7.16 -25.24
C PRO A 80 -7.17 -6.21 -24.97
N LEU A 81 -6.92 -5.09 -24.28
CA LEU A 81 -7.97 -4.10 -23.99
C LEU A 81 -8.39 -3.36 -25.26
N LEU A 82 -7.44 -3.05 -26.15
CA LEU A 82 -7.73 -2.39 -27.42
C LEU A 82 -8.57 -3.28 -28.35
N ALA A 83 -8.20 -4.56 -28.47
CA ALA A 83 -8.96 -5.55 -29.24
C ALA A 83 -10.38 -5.72 -28.69
N TYR A 84 -10.52 -5.71 -27.35
CA TYR A 84 -11.83 -5.74 -26.70
C TYR A 84 -12.66 -4.48 -27.02
N HIS A 85 -12.07 -3.28 -27.01
CA HIS A 85 -12.76 -2.04 -27.40
C HIS A 85 -13.25 -2.10 -28.85
N ILE A 86 -12.40 -2.57 -29.77
CA ILE A 86 -12.73 -2.72 -31.19
C ILE A 86 -13.86 -3.75 -31.36
N HIS A 87 -13.74 -4.93 -30.75
CA HIS A 87 -14.75 -5.98 -30.79
C HIS A 87 -16.10 -5.49 -30.26
N LYS A 88 -16.11 -4.79 -29.12
CA LYS A 88 -17.32 -4.23 -28.51
C LYS A 88 -17.97 -3.16 -29.39
N TYR A 89 -17.18 -2.34 -30.08
CA TYR A 89 -17.72 -1.30 -30.98
C TYR A 89 -18.26 -1.86 -32.30
N ILE A 90 -17.64 -2.92 -32.82
CA ILE A 90 -18.12 -3.63 -34.02
C ILE A 90 -19.44 -4.34 -33.71
N ASN A 91 -19.53 -5.01 -32.56
CA ASN A 91 -20.74 -5.73 -32.13
C ASN A 91 -21.75 -4.84 -31.39
N ARG A 92 -21.79 -3.54 -31.70
CA ARG A 92 -22.75 -2.62 -31.08
C ARG A 92 -24.18 -2.87 -31.59
N PRO A 93 -25.21 -2.63 -30.77
CA PRO A 93 -26.59 -2.67 -31.25
C PRO A 93 -26.83 -1.57 -32.30
N VAL A 94 -27.64 -1.89 -33.32
CA VAL A 94 -28.00 -0.93 -34.37
C VAL A 94 -28.93 0.13 -33.79
N MET A 95 -28.44 1.36 -33.66
CA MET A 95 -29.18 2.52 -33.14
C MET A 95 -29.00 3.74 -34.05
N SER A 96 -29.91 4.72 -33.94
CA SER A 96 -29.81 5.98 -34.69
C SER A 96 -28.65 6.87 -34.23
N SER A 97 -28.21 6.73 -32.98
CA SER A 97 -27.14 7.53 -32.39
C SER A 97 -25.83 6.72 -32.33
N PRO A 98 -24.65 7.35 -32.53
CA PRO A 98 -23.36 6.70 -32.29
C PRO A 98 -23.21 6.39 -30.79
N GLY A 99 -23.58 5.17 -30.40
CA GLY A 99 -23.55 4.71 -29.03
C GLY A 99 -23.43 3.19 -28.94
N ILE A 100 -23.00 2.71 -27.77
CA ILE A 100 -22.98 1.26 -27.47
C ILE A 100 -24.11 0.90 -26.50
N TYR A 101 -24.57 1.86 -25.69
CA TYR A 101 -25.60 1.63 -24.68
C TYR A 101 -26.98 2.04 -25.20
N ASP A 102 -27.88 1.07 -25.23
CA ASP A 102 -29.31 1.26 -25.50
C ASP A 102 -30.10 1.28 -24.18
N PRO A 103 -31.01 2.27 -23.96
CA PRO A 103 -31.80 2.39 -22.74
C PRO A 103 -32.60 1.14 -22.35
N THR A 104 -33.11 0.38 -23.33
CA THR A 104 -33.90 -0.83 -23.03
C THR A 104 -33.01 -2.00 -22.63
N THR A 105 -31.86 -2.15 -23.29
CA THR A 105 -30.92 -3.23 -23.03
C THR A 105 -30.18 -3.04 -21.71
N ILE A 106 -29.86 -1.80 -21.32
CA ILE A 106 -29.05 -1.51 -20.13
C ILE A 106 -29.81 -1.76 -18.81
N MET A 107 -31.14 -1.73 -18.83
CA MET A 107 -31.97 -2.05 -17.65
C MET A 107 -31.91 -3.54 -17.26
N ASN A 108 -31.50 -4.42 -18.18
CA ASN A 108 -31.35 -5.83 -17.87
C ASN A 108 -30.21 -6.02 -16.87
N ALA A 109 -30.51 -6.61 -15.69
CA ALA A 109 -29.55 -6.74 -14.59
C ALA A 109 -28.23 -7.43 -15.02
N ASP A 110 -28.30 -8.41 -15.93
CA ASP A 110 -27.11 -9.10 -16.45
C ASP A 110 -26.24 -8.18 -17.31
N HIS A 111 -26.85 -7.34 -18.14
CA HIS A 111 -26.14 -6.36 -18.96
C HIS A 111 -25.54 -5.25 -18.10
N LEU A 112 -26.30 -4.73 -17.13
CA LEU A 112 -25.83 -3.72 -16.19
C LEU A 112 -24.63 -4.22 -15.37
N ASN A 113 -24.73 -5.42 -14.78
CA ASN A 113 -23.64 -6.02 -14.01
C ASN A 113 -22.41 -6.34 -14.89
N ARG A 114 -22.60 -6.64 -16.18
CA ARG A 114 -21.49 -6.80 -17.13
C ARG A 114 -20.81 -5.46 -17.40
N ALA A 115 -21.57 -4.40 -17.66
CA ALA A 115 -21.04 -3.05 -17.91
C ALA A 115 -20.27 -2.50 -16.70
N ILE A 116 -20.79 -2.72 -15.48
CA ILE A 116 -20.09 -2.35 -14.24
C ILE A 116 -18.78 -3.12 -14.12
N ARG A 117 -18.78 -4.45 -14.30
CA ARG A 117 -17.55 -5.27 -14.24
C ARG A 117 -16.51 -4.86 -15.28
N GLU A 118 -16.96 -4.48 -16.48
CA GLU A 118 -16.07 -3.92 -17.50
C GLU A 118 -15.47 -2.58 -17.06
N GLY A 119 -16.26 -1.70 -16.45
CA GLY A 119 -15.78 -0.45 -15.86
C GLY A 119 -14.69 -0.70 -14.81
N TRP A 120 -14.92 -1.62 -13.87
CA TRP A 120 -13.92 -2.00 -12.85
C TRP A 120 -12.67 -2.64 -13.45
N ALA A 121 -12.82 -3.51 -14.46
CA ALA A 121 -11.68 -4.11 -15.15
C ALA A 121 -10.82 -3.07 -15.87
N LYS A 122 -11.46 -2.11 -16.56
CA LYS A 122 -10.77 -0.96 -17.18
C LYS A 122 -10.08 -0.09 -16.15
N LEU A 123 -10.75 0.24 -15.05
CA LEU A 123 -10.18 1.03 -13.97
C LEU A 123 -8.90 0.37 -13.41
N LEU A 124 -8.98 -0.93 -13.11
CA LEU A 124 -7.83 -1.69 -12.62
C LEU A 124 -6.69 -1.71 -13.65
N PHE A 125 -7.01 -1.94 -14.93
CA PHE A 125 -6.03 -1.91 -16.00
C PHE A 125 -5.34 -0.55 -16.10
N TYR A 126 -6.09 0.56 -16.14
CA TYR A 126 -5.53 1.90 -16.25
C TYR A 126 -4.70 2.31 -15.03
N ILE A 127 -5.08 1.88 -13.82
CA ILE A 127 -4.26 2.11 -12.62
C ILE A 127 -2.91 1.40 -12.75
N ILE A 128 -2.90 0.11 -13.12
CA ILE A 128 -1.65 -0.66 -13.27
C ILE A 128 -0.80 -0.07 -14.42
N SER A 129 -1.43 0.21 -15.56
CA SER A 129 -0.76 0.82 -16.71
C SER A 129 -0.22 2.21 -16.40
N PHE A 130 -0.90 3.02 -15.58
CA PHE A 130 -0.43 4.35 -15.19
C PHE A 130 0.91 4.28 -14.44
N PHE A 131 1.02 3.40 -13.44
CA PHE A 131 2.28 3.21 -12.71
C PHE A 131 3.38 2.62 -13.61
N TYR A 132 3.01 1.70 -14.50
CA TYR A 132 3.93 1.14 -15.48
C TYR A 132 4.48 2.23 -16.43
N TYR A 133 3.62 3.09 -17.01
CA TYR A 133 4.07 4.18 -17.87
C TYR A 133 4.89 5.22 -17.11
N LEU A 134 4.51 5.53 -15.87
CA LEU A 134 5.30 6.40 -15.00
C LEU A 134 6.70 5.82 -14.79
N TYR A 135 6.81 4.53 -14.49
CA TYR A 135 8.10 3.85 -14.35
C TYR A 135 8.91 3.88 -15.65
N CYS A 136 8.32 3.55 -16.80
CA CYS A 136 9.00 3.60 -18.10
C CYS A 136 9.43 5.01 -18.48
N MET A 137 8.60 6.03 -18.22
CA MET A 137 8.95 7.43 -18.41
C MET A 137 10.15 7.83 -17.54
N ILE A 138 10.15 7.48 -16.26
CA ILE A 138 11.27 7.79 -15.36
C ILE A 138 12.52 7.03 -15.79
N SER A 139 12.42 5.74 -16.09
CA SER A 139 13.54 4.91 -16.51
C SER A 139 14.18 5.44 -17.80
N THR A 140 13.37 5.86 -18.77
CA THR A 140 13.85 6.47 -20.01
C THR A 140 14.47 7.83 -19.73
N LEU A 141 13.86 8.70 -18.93
CA LEU A 141 14.44 10.00 -18.58
C LEU A 141 15.76 9.88 -17.80
N VAL A 142 15.85 8.96 -16.83
CA VAL A 142 17.07 8.72 -16.05
C VAL A 142 18.19 8.21 -16.95
N ALA A 143 17.90 7.25 -17.83
CA ALA A 143 18.88 6.78 -18.81
C ALA A 143 19.36 7.93 -19.72
N SER A 144 18.47 8.86 -20.12
CA SER A 144 18.85 10.09 -20.85
C SER A 144 19.88 10.92 -20.10
N ILE A 145 19.59 11.18 -18.82
CA ILE A 145 20.40 12.06 -17.98
C ILE A 145 21.75 11.40 -17.68
N MET A 146 21.76 10.09 -17.49
CA MET A 146 22.99 9.32 -17.30
C MET A 146 23.89 9.41 -18.54
N ASP A 147 23.35 9.18 -19.73
CA ASP A 147 24.11 9.30 -20.99
C ASP A 147 24.65 10.73 -21.21
N ALA A 148 23.89 11.76 -20.84
CA ALA A 148 24.33 13.15 -20.95
C ALA A 148 25.40 13.54 -19.93
N LYS A 149 25.35 12.97 -18.71
CA LYS A 149 26.29 13.31 -17.62
C LYS A 149 27.63 12.57 -17.76
N THR A 150 27.63 11.36 -18.31
CA THR A 150 28.86 10.58 -18.50
C THR A 150 29.56 10.94 -19.80
N LEU A 151 30.15 12.13 -19.85
CA LEU A 151 31.18 12.42 -20.83
C LEU A 151 32.54 12.00 -20.23
N ASP A 152 32.99 10.80 -20.57
CA ASP A 152 34.24 10.19 -20.10
C ASP A 152 35.48 10.72 -20.83
N PHE A 153 35.31 11.57 -21.83
CA PHE A 153 36.38 12.15 -22.66
C PHE A 153 36.19 13.66 -22.86
N ASP A 154 37.27 14.40 -23.13
CA ASP A 154 37.18 15.80 -23.56
C ASP A 154 36.90 15.86 -25.08
N PRO A 155 35.79 16.47 -25.54
CA PRO A 155 35.47 16.64 -26.96
C PRO A 155 36.57 17.35 -27.76
N TYR A 156 37.27 18.31 -27.15
CA TYR A 156 38.35 19.04 -27.82
C TYR A 156 39.56 18.14 -28.06
N GLU A 157 39.96 17.36 -27.05
CA GLU A 157 41.07 16.42 -27.15
C GLU A 157 40.76 15.29 -28.15
N LEU A 158 39.53 14.78 -28.14
CA LEU A 158 39.13 13.71 -29.05
C LEU A 158 39.19 14.13 -30.53
N LEU A 159 38.80 15.36 -30.83
CA LEU A 159 38.81 15.92 -32.18
C LEU A 159 40.14 16.58 -32.58
N ASP A 160 41.14 16.60 -31.70
CA ASP A 160 42.41 17.32 -31.86
C ASP A 160 42.23 18.82 -32.13
N LEU A 161 41.34 19.48 -31.37
CA LEU A 161 41.00 20.89 -31.53
C LEU A 161 41.50 21.75 -30.35
N THR A 162 41.95 22.96 -30.66
CA THR A 162 42.38 23.96 -29.68
C THR A 162 41.23 24.88 -29.25
N ASP A 163 41.34 25.43 -28.05
CA ASP A 163 40.44 26.46 -27.51
C ASP A 163 40.28 27.62 -28.52
N GLY A 164 39.04 27.89 -28.96
CA GLY A 164 38.70 28.98 -29.90
C GLY A 164 38.47 28.57 -31.36
N CYS A 165 38.41 27.28 -31.67
CA CYS A 165 38.14 26.79 -33.04
C CYS A 165 36.74 27.16 -33.57
N THR A 166 36.66 27.43 -34.88
CA THR A 166 35.44 27.82 -35.58
C THR A 166 34.50 26.63 -35.74
N GLU A 167 33.19 26.85 -35.89
CA GLU A 167 32.22 25.78 -36.23
C GLU A 167 32.64 24.96 -37.45
N GLN A 168 33.22 25.60 -38.47
CA GLN A 168 33.74 24.93 -39.66
C GLN A 168 34.91 23.99 -39.34
N ASP A 169 35.76 24.34 -38.38
CA ASP A 169 36.90 23.52 -37.98
C ASP A 169 36.42 22.27 -37.23
N VAL A 170 35.38 22.41 -36.39
CA VAL A 170 34.71 21.28 -35.74
C VAL A 170 34.14 20.31 -36.77
N VAL A 171 33.44 20.81 -37.80
CA VAL A 171 32.87 19.96 -38.87
C VAL A 171 33.98 19.26 -39.67
N LYS A 172 35.09 19.94 -39.96
CA LYS A 172 36.25 19.33 -40.67
C LYS A 172 36.92 18.25 -39.81
N ALA A 173 37.18 18.53 -38.53
CA ALA A 173 37.79 17.59 -37.60
C ALA A 173 36.90 16.35 -37.39
N TYR A 174 35.59 16.57 -37.22
CA TYR A 174 34.60 15.50 -37.16
C TYR A 174 34.65 14.62 -38.41
N ARG A 175 34.57 15.21 -39.63
CA ARG A 175 34.63 14.44 -40.88
C ARG A 175 35.90 13.59 -40.98
N LYS A 176 37.05 14.14 -40.57
CA LYS A 176 38.34 13.43 -40.58
C LYS A 176 38.36 12.26 -39.59
N LYS A 177 37.91 12.48 -38.34
CA LYS A 177 37.89 11.46 -37.28
C LYS A 177 36.81 10.40 -37.52
N ALA A 178 35.63 10.80 -37.98
CA ALA A 178 34.53 9.92 -38.35
C ALA A 178 34.91 9.00 -39.52
N LEU A 179 35.61 9.53 -40.53
CA LEU A 179 36.12 8.69 -41.64
C LEU A 179 37.22 7.72 -41.17
N LYS A 180 38.04 8.11 -40.20
CA LYS A 180 39.08 7.24 -39.62
C LYS A 180 38.46 6.08 -38.83
N TRP A 181 37.45 6.34 -38.01
CA TRP A 181 36.80 5.35 -37.16
C TRP A 181 35.52 4.75 -37.77
N HIS A 182 35.29 4.95 -39.06
CA HIS A 182 34.13 4.37 -39.73
C HIS A 182 34.21 2.83 -39.70
N PRO A 183 33.11 2.10 -39.42
CA PRO A 183 33.11 0.63 -39.30
C PRO A 183 33.57 -0.10 -40.58
N ASP A 184 33.44 0.54 -41.74
CA ASP A 184 33.90 -0.01 -43.03
C ASP A 184 35.43 -0.08 -43.15
N LYS A 185 36.16 0.91 -42.61
CA LYS A 185 37.64 0.94 -42.67
C LYS A 185 38.32 0.06 -41.61
N ASN A 186 37.60 -0.23 -40.54
CA ASN A 186 38.12 -0.95 -39.36
C ASN A 186 37.38 -2.27 -39.19
N ALA A 187 37.39 -3.10 -40.24
CA ALA A 187 36.66 -4.36 -40.28
C ALA A 187 37.18 -5.40 -39.27
N ASP A 188 38.44 -5.28 -38.84
CA ASP A 188 39.09 -6.09 -37.81
C ASP A 188 38.68 -5.66 -36.38
N GLN A 189 38.54 -4.36 -36.15
CA GLN A 189 38.30 -3.76 -34.83
C GLN A 189 36.93 -3.09 -34.75
N LYS A 190 35.87 -3.77 -35.20
CA LYS A 190 34.51 -3.21 -35.30
C LYS A 190 34.01 -2.60 -33.98
N LEU A 191 34.23 -3.28 -32.85
CA LEU A 191 33.79 -2.82 -31.52
C LEU A 191 34.47 -1.52 -31.09
N LEU A 192 35.80 -1.46 -31.17
CA LEU A 192 36.57 -0.25 -30.84
C LEU A 192 36.25 0.90 -31.79
N ALA A 193 36.11 0.61 -33.08
CA ALA A 193 35.73 1.60 -34.07
C ALA A 193 34.32 2.17 -33.80
N GLN A 194 33.36 1.32 -33.42
CA GLN A 194 32.02 1.74 -33.03
C GLN A 194 32.04 2.64 -31.78
N GLU A 195 32.80 2.26 -30.75
CA GLU A 195 32.93 3.05 -29.52
C GLU A 195 33.54 4.43 -29.83
N MET A 196 34.66 4.46 -30.55
CA MET A 196 35.32 5.71 -30.93
C MET A 196 34.45 6.57 -31.84
N PHE A 197 33.72 5.96 -32.78
CA PHE A 197 32.78 6.66 -33.65
C PHE A 197 31.64 7.30 -32.84
N LEU A 198 31.10 6.59 -31.84
CA LEU A 198 30.09 7.13 -30.94
C LEU A 198 30.63 8.31 -30.12
N LYS A 199 31.86 8.19 -29.60
CA LYS A 199 32.53 9.30 -28.88
C LYS A 199 32.70 10.52 -29.79
N VAL A 200 33.12 10.31 -31.04
CA VAL A 200 33.27 11.39 -32.04
C VAL A 200 31.93 12.04 -32.40
N ALA A 201 30.85 11.25 -32.51
CA ALA A 201 29.50 11.77 -32.73
C ALA A 201 29.00 12.60 -31.53
N ARG A 202 29.21 12.13 -30.30
CA ARG A 202 28.89 12.88 -29.07
C ARG A 202 29.70 14.18 -28.95
N ALA A 203 30.98 14.16 -29.32
CA ALA A 203 31.80 15.37 -29.39
C ALA A 203 31.20 16.40 -30.37
N LEU A 204 30.71 15.95 -31.52
CA LEU A 204 30.02 16.81 -32.48
C LEU A 204 28.68 17.32 -31.95
N GLU A 205 27.90 16.53 -31.21
CA GLU A 205 26.64 17.01 -30.61
C GLU A 205 26.90 18.17 -29.63
N ILE A 206 27.96 18.09 -28.84
CA ILE A 206 28.34 19.13 -27.87
C ILE A 206 28.96 20.35 -28.57
N LEU A 207 29.94 20.12 -29.44
CA LEU A 207 30.68 21.22 -30.08
C LEU A 207 29.94 21.78 -31.30
N GLY A 208 29.06 21.03 -31.94
CA GLY A 208 28.36 21.44 -33.16
C GLY A 208 27.25 22.46 -32.90
N ASP A 209 26.56 22.37 -31.77
CA ASP A 209 25.62 23.39 -31.33
C ASP A 209 26.35 24.48 -30.53
N LYS A 210 26.17 25.75 -30.95
CA LYS A 210 26.77 26.90 -30.29
C LYS A 210 26.35 27.01 -28.82
N ALA A 211 25.07 26.77 -28.51
CA ALA A 211 24.58 26.88 -27.13
C ALA A 211 25.17 25.77 -26.23
N ALA A 212 25.20 24.53 -26.72
CA ALA A 212 25.84 23.41 -26.03
C ALA A 212 27.35 23.63 -25.82
N ARG A 213 28.06 24.13 -26.85
CA ARG A 213 29.49 24.45 -26.76
C ARG A 213 29.78 25.49 -25.69
N GLU A 214 29.02 26.59 -25.68
CA GLU A 214 29.17 27.63 -24.67
C GLU A 214 28.91 27.09 -23.25
N ALA A 215 27.92 26.21 -23.07
CA ALA A 215 27.66 25.56 -21.80
C ALA A 215 28.83 24.68 -21.34
N TYR A 216 29.39 23.88 -22.25
CA TYR A 216 30.57 23.05 -21.98
C TYR A 216 31.81 23.90 -21.65
N ASP A 217 32.06 24.97 -22.42
CA ASP A 217 33.17 25.88 -22.19
C ASP A 217 33.08 26.60 -20.85
N ARG A 218 31.86 26.98 -20.41
CA ARG A 218 31.63 27.53 -19.07
C ARG A 218 32.01 26.51 -17.98
N LEU A 219 31.59 25.25 -18.14
CA LEU A 219 31.91 24.18 -17.18
C LEU A 219 33.43 23.94 -17.11
N ARG A 220 34.10 23.90 -18.26
CA ARG A 220 35.55 23.69 -18.35
C ARG A 220 36.35 24.86 -17.77
N LYS A 221 35.94 26.11 -18.04
CA LYS A 221 36.53 27.31 -17.42
C LYS A 221 36.34 27.31 -15.90
N ALA A 222 35.16 26.95 -15.42
CA ALA A 222 34.89 26.83 -14.00
C ALA A 222 35.78 25.76 -13.33
N LYS A 223 35.97 24.62 -13.99
CA LYS A 223 36.88 23.55 -13.53
C LYS A 223 38.33 24.03 -13.47
N LYS A 224 38.86 24.61 -14.56
CA LYS A 224 40.22 25.19 -14.61
C LYS A 224 40.42 26.27 -13.54
N ALA A 225 39.46 27.19 -13.39
CA ALA A 225 39.53 28.23 -12.37
C ALA A 225 39.47 27.67 -10.93
N ALA A 226 38.71 26.61 -10.69
CA ALA A 226 38.68 25.93 -9.39
C ALA A 226 40.03 25.22 -9.10
N GLU A 227 40.63 24.59 -10.10
CA GLU A 227 41.95 23.98 -10.00
C GLU A 227 43.05 25.02 -9.73
N GLU A 228 43.01 26.17 -10.42
CA GLU A 228 43.93 27.30 -10.17
C GLU A 228 43.76 27.88 -8.76
N ARG A 229 42.51 28.06 -8.32
CA ARG A 229 42.21 28.47 -6.94
C ARG A 229 42.83 27.49 -5.95
N TYR A 230 42.70 26.18 -6.20
CA TYR A 230 43.29 25.14 -5.35
C TYR A 230 44.82 25.18 -5.37
N ARG A 231 45.45 25.40 -6.53
CA ARG A 231 46.91 25.53 -6.66
C ARG A 231 47.46 26.77 -5.96
N HIS A 232 46.72 27.88 -5.96
CA HIS A 232 47.07 29.11 -5.27
C HIS A 232 46.64 29.10 -3.78
N LEU A 233 46.04 28.02 -3.29
CA LEU A 233 45.84 27.88 -1.84
C LEU A 233 47.20 27.73 -1.18
N ASP A 234 47.56 28.79 -0.46
CA ASP A 234 48.76 28.90 0.34
C ASP A 234 48.90 27.68 1.28
N ALA A 235 50.12 27.27 1.61
CA ALA A 235 50.39 26.03 2.34
C ALA A 235 49.59 25.94 3.66
N LYS A 236 49.39 27.07 4.33
CA LYS A 236 48.61 27.18 5.57
C LYS A 236 47.11 26.93 5.34
N ARG A 237 46.54 27.39 4.22
CA ARG A 237 45.13 27.13 3.86
C ARG A 237 44.92 25.67 3.45
N ARG A 238 45.89 25.07 2.74
CA ARG A 238 45.83 23.64 2.38
C ARG A 238 45.78 22.76 3.63
N LYS A 239 46.69 22.98 4.59
CA LYS A 239 46.70 22.24 5.86
C LYS A 239 45.38 22.38 6.62
N LEU A 240 44.82 23.59 6.71
CA LEU A 240 43.54 23.81 7.38
C LEU A 240 42.39 23.08 6.69
N LYS A 241 42.36 23.08 5.35
CA LYS A 241 41.36 22.37 4.56
C LYS A 241 41.46 20.86 4.79
N GLU A 242 42.66 20.30 4.73
CA GLU A 242 42.90 18.87 4.96
C GLU A 242 42.53 18.46 6.40
N GLU A 243 42.85 19.27 7.41
CA GLU A 243 42.44 19.04 8.80
C GLU A 243 40.92 19.11 8.97
N LEU A 244 40.25 20.05 8.30
CA LEU A 244 38.80 20.16 8.31
C LEU A 244 38.14 18.95 7.64
N GLU A 245 38.60 18.57 6.44
CA GLU A 245 38.11 17.40 5.71
C GLU A 245 38.35 16.11 6.50
N ALA A 246 39.50 15.96 7.16
CA ALA A 246 39.78 14.82 8.02
C ALA A 246 38.84 14.79 9.24
N ARG A 247 38.53 15.95 9.83
CA ARG A 247 37.58 16.05 10.95
C ARG A 247 36.16 15.71 10.51
N GLU A 248 35.71 16.25 9.38
CA GLU A 248 34.40 15.95 8.82
C GLU A 248 34.26 14.48 8.42
N ALA A 249 35.31 13.90 7.81
CA ALA A 249 35.34 12.48 7.46
C ALA A 249 35.30 11.58 8.70
N LYS A 250 36.00 11.96 9.79
CA LYS A 250 35.93 11.23 11.06
C LYS A 250 34.51 11.27 11.64
N VAL A 251 33.87 12.43 11.67
CA VAL A 251 32.47 12.58 12.13
C VAL A 251 31.51 11.78 11.25
N GLN A 252 31.70 11.76 9.92
CA GLN A 252 30.88 10.94 9.04
C GLN A 252 31.09 9.45 9.28
N ASN A 253 32.32 9.01 9.49
CA ASN A 253 32.62 7.62 9.80
C ASN A 253 32.03 7.21 11.15
N GLU A 254 32.17 8.04 12.19
CA GLU A 254 31.53 7.85 13.49
C GLU A 254 30.01 7.77 13.36
N ARG A 255 29.39 8.67 12.59
CA ARG A 255 27.95 8.63 12.31
C ARG A 255 27.54 7.35 11.57
N GLN A 256 28.36 6.89 10.63
CA GLN A 256 28.09 5.65 9.89
C GLN A 256 28.23 4.43 10.80
N ASP A 257 29.22 4.43 11.69
CA ASP A 257 29.44 3.41 12.71
C ASP A 257 28.26 3.39 13.69
N GLU A 258 27.77 4.56 14.14
CA GLU A 258 26.57 4.70 14.96
C GLU A 258 25.32 4.16 14.26
N ILE A 259 25.11 4.49 12.98
CA ILE A 259 23.99 3.95 12.19
C ILE A 259 24.09 2.43 12.08
N SER A 260 25.29 1.91 11.81
CA SER A 260 25.51 0.47 11.69
C SER A 260 25.33 -0.26 13.03
N ALA A 261 25.77 0.34 14.14
CA ALA A 261 25.59 -0.16 15.49
C ALA A 261 24.11 -0.13 15.91
N ALA A 262 23.40 0.97 15.63
CA ALA A 262 21.97 1.09 15.85
C ALA A 262 21.19 0.03 15.07
N LYS A 263 21.58 -0.24 13.82
CA LYS A 263 20.97 -1.31 13.00
C LYS A 263 21.21 -2.70 13.59
N ARG A 264 22.44 -2.99 14.03
CA ARG A 264 22.77 -4.26 14.71
C ARG A 264 21.98 -4.43 16.00
N PHE A 265 21.87 -3.37 16.79
CA PHE A 265 21.10 -3.36 18.03
C PHE A 265 19.60 -3.56 17.80
N ALA A 266 19.02 -2.88 16.80
CA ALA A 266 17.63 -3.05 16.43
C ALA A 266 17.32 -4.49 16.00
N ALA A 267 18.20 -5.12 15.23
CA ALA A 267 18.07 -6.53 14.84
C ALA A 267 18.13 -7.47 16.05
N GLU A 268 18.99 -7.19 17.04
CA GLU A 268 19.07 -7.98 18.27
C GLU A 268 17.79 -7.84 19.12
N ILE A 269 17.22 -6.64 19.23
CA ILE A 269 15.91 -6.44 19.90
C ILE A 269 14.81 -7.24 19.19
N GLU A 270 14.77 -7.22 17.87
CA GLU A 270 13.78 -7.96 17.08
C GLU A 270 13.91 -9.48 17.31
N ARG A 271 15.14 -10.00 17.33
CA ARG A 271 15.42 -11.39 17.66
C ARG A 271 14.91 -11.75 19.07
N LEU A 272 15.20 -10.92 20.07
CA LEU A 272 14.73 -11.12 21.45
C LEU A 272 13.19 -11.07 21.54
N ARG A 273 12.51 -10.18 20.80
CA ARG A 273 11.04 -10.18 20.73
C ARG A 273 10.50 -11.47 20.14
N ALA A 274 11.13 -11.98 19.07
CA ALA A 274 10.71 -13.23 18.45
C ALA A 274 10.93 -14.43 19.39
N GLU A 275 12.05 -14.48 20.11
CA GLU A 275 12.32 -15.50 21.12
C GLU A 275 11.34 -15.41 22.31
N GLY A 276 11.07 -14.20 22.82
CA GLY A 276 10.10 -13.96 23.88
C GLY A 276 8.66 -14.33 23.50
N SER A 277 8.23 -13.98 22.27
CA SER A 277 6.92 -14.36 21.75
C SER A 277 6.74 -15.88 21.67
N LYS A 278 7.78 -16.61 21.23
CA LYS A 278 7.74 -18.08 21.16
C LYS A 278 7.62 -18.72 22.55
N LEU A 279 8.29 -18.15 23.55
CA LEU A 279 8.20 -18.64 24.92
C LEU A 279 6.78 -18.47 25.48
N LEU A 280 6.17 -17.29 25.30
CA LEU A 280 4.79 -17.03 25.73
C LEU A 280 3.78 -17.96 25.06
N GLN A 281 3.99 -18.27 23.78
CA GLN A 281 3.15 -19.23 23.06
C GLN A 281 3.22 -20.62 23.74
N ARG A 282 4.42 -21.10 24.06
CA ARG A 282 4.62 -22.39 24.73
C ARG A 282 4.04 -22.41 26.13
N GLU A 283 4.20 -21.34 26.90
CA GLU A 283 3.60 -21.22 28.22
C GLU A 283 2.07 -21.25 28.13
N LYS A 284 1.46 -20.50 27.20
CA LYS A 284 0.01 -20.55 26.96
C LYS A 284 -0.45 -21.96 26.58
N GLU A 285 0.23 -22.63 25.65
CA GLU A 285 -0.10 -24.00 25.27
C GLU A 285 0.04 -24.98 26.44
N ASN A 286 1.03 -24.77 27.32
CA ASN A 286 1.23 -25.60 28.51
C ASN A 286 0.14 -25.37 29.55
N VAL A 287 -0.23 -24.12 29.80
CA VAL A 287 -1.38 -23.75 30.65
C VAL A 287 -2.67 -24.32 30.07
N GLU A 288 -2.90 -24.22 28.76
CA GLU A 288 -4.06 -24.83 28.11
C GLU A 288 -4.09 -26.36 28.29
N LYS A 289 -2.93 -27.03 28.20
CA LYS A 289 -2.82 -28.46 28.48
C LYS A 289 -3.11 -28.78 29.94
N GLN A 290 -2.57 -28.01 30.89
CA GLN A 290 -2.87 -28.16 32.32
C GLN A 290 -4.36 -27.95 32.60
N VAL A 291 -4.97 -26.90 32.06
CA VAL A 291 -6.41 -26.64 32.20
C VAL A 291 -7.23 -27.79 31.60
N LYS A 292 -6.83 -28.33 30.43
CA LYS A 292 -7.49 -29.50 29.83
C LYS A 292 -7.31 -30.77 30.67
N GLU A 293 -6.13 -30.98 31.27
CA GLU A 293 -5.89 -32.11 32.17
C GLU A 293 -6.64 -31.96 33.49
N GLU A 294 -6.66 -30.78 34.10
CA GLU A 294 -7.45 -30.49 35.29
C GLU A 294 -8.93 -30.64 35.00
N ALA A 295 -9.42 -30.18 33.85
CA ALA A 295 -10.81 -30.41 33.41
C ALA A 295 -11.11 -31.89 33.10
N ARG A 296 -10.09 -32.74 32.93
CA ARG A 296 -10.23 -34.20 32.80
C ARG A 296 -10.14 -34.91 34.15
N LYS A 297 -9.31 -34.42 35.08
CA LYS A 297 -9.16 -34.93 36.46
C LYS A 297 -10.33 -34.54 37.34
N GLN A 298 -10.74 -33.28 37.29
CA GLN A 298 -12.05 -32.83 37.75
C GLN A 298 -13.05 -33.37 36.74
N GLY A 299 -13.47 -34.62 36.93
CA GLY A 299 -14.49 -35.25 36.11
C GLY A 299 -15.66 -34.29 35.97
N LYS A 300 -15.89 -33.79 34.75
CA LYS A 300 -16.93 -32.80 34.47
C LYS A 300 -18.23 -33.22 35.15
N PRO A 301 -18.81 -32.41 36.06
CA PRO A 301 -20.25 -32.30 36.03
C PRO A 301 -20.56 -31.60 34.72
N GLN A 302 -20.71 -32.37 33.64
CA GLN A 302 -21.12 -31.89 32.32
C GLN A 302 -22.61 -31.45 32.32
N SER A 303 -23.10 -31.06 33.50
CA SER A 303 -24.50 -30.87 33.87
C SER A 303 -24.80 -29.45 34.34
N SER A 304 -23.80 -28.61 34.66
CA SER A 304 -24.08 -27.38 35.41
C SER A 304 -24.88 -26.34 34.64
N LEU A 305 -24.81 -26.31 33.30
CA LEU A 305 -25.65 -25.38 32.54
C LEU A 305 -27.02 -25.95 32.17
N ARG A 306 -27.23 -27.28 32.25
CA ARG A 306 -28.48 -27.91 31.79
C ARG A 306 -29.68 -27.46 32.62
N ASN A 307 -29.46 -27.15 33.89
CA ASN A 307 -30.49 -26.70 34.81
C ASN A 307 -30.63 -25.17 34.83
N VAL A 308 -29.88 -24.45 34.00
CA VAL A 308 -29.84 -22.99 33.98
C VAL A 308 -30.73 -22.46 32.87
N VAL A 309 -31.55 -21.50 33.22
CA VAL A 309 -32.56 -20.91 32.36
C VAL A 309 -32.38 -19.41 32.33
N LYS A 310 -32.31 -18.84 31.14
CA LYS A 310 -32.31 -17.39 30.94
C LYS A 310 -33.75 -16.92 30.79
N VAL A 311 -34.16 -16.01 31.65
CA VAL A 311 -35.51 -15.44 31.69
C VAL A 311 -35.43 -13.99 31.22
N GLN A 312 -36.31 -13.63 30.30
CA GLN A 312 -36.42 -12.27 29.77
C GLN A 312 -37.85 -11.77 29.90
N TRP A 313 -37.99 -10.53 30.34
CA TRP A 313 -39.27 -9.84 30.48
C TRP A 313 -39.15 -8.43 29.96
N ASP A 314 -40.29 -7.83 29.67
CA ASP A 314 -40.34 -6.43 29.26
C ASP A 314 -39.87 -5.55 30.43
N PRO A 315 -38.79 -4.76 30.29
CA PRO A 315 -38.30 -3.89 31.35
C PRO A 315 -39.32 -2.83 31.79
N ASP A 316 -40.33 -2.53 30.96
CA ASP A 316 -41.38 -1.57 31.26
C ASP A 316 -42.57 -2.19 32.01
N ALA A 317 -42.69 -3.53 32.01
CA ALA A 317 -43.62 -4.23 32.89
C ALA A 317 -43.21 -4.02 34.37
N ALA A 318 -44.19 -3.91 35.27
CA ALA A 318 -44.02 -3.60 36.69
C ALA A 318 -42.73 -4.22 37.28
N SER A 319 -41.89 -3.40 37.93
CA SER A 319 -40.53 -3.76 38.38
C SER A 319 -40.49 -5.15 39.02
N VAL A 320 -40.06 -6.12 38.23
CA VAL A 320 -39.94 -7.52 38.63
C VAL A 320 -38.85 -7.62 39.68
N SER A 321 -39.23 -7.84 40.95
CA SER A 321 -38.28 -8.07 42.02
C SER A 321 -37.69 -9.49 41.95
N ALA A 322 -36.51 -9.68 42.53
CA ALA A 322 -35.93 -11.02 42.67
C ALA A 322 -36.87 -11.97 43.42
N ASP A 323 -37.63 -11.46 44.38
CA ASP A 323 -38.64 -12.23 45.14
C ASP A 323 -39.83 -12.64 44.27
N PHE A 324 -40.27 -11.79 43.34
CA PHE A 324 -41.33 -12.15 42.40
C PHE A 324 -40.89 -13.25 41.43
N LEU A 325 -39.65 -13.18 40.93
CA LEU A 325 -39.07 -14.26 40.12
C LEU A 325 -39.02 -15.56 40.93
N ARG A 326 -38.59 -15.49 42.19
CA ARG A 326 -38.56 -16.65 43.07
C ARG A 326 -39.94 -17.26 43.24
N PHE A 327 -40.93 -16.45 43.62
CA PHE A 327 -42.33 -16.88 43.76
C PHE A 327 -42.89 -17.51 42.47
N THR A 328 -42.59 -16.92 41.31
CA THR A 328 -43.10 -17.40 40.03
C THR A 328 -42.44 -18.69 39.55
N PHE A 329 -41.13 -18.87 39.80
CA PHE A 329 -40.39 -20.03 39.28
C PHE A 329 -40.32 -21.20 40.27
N GLU A 330 -40.46 -20.94 41.57
CA GLU A 330 -40.49 -21.98 42.61
C GLU A 330 -41.68 -22.93 42.46
N GLN A 331 -42.77 -22.50 41.77
CA GLN A 331 -43.89 -23.37 41.41
C GLN A 331 -43.51 -24.51 40.44
N PHE A 332 -42.43 -24.35 39.65
CA PHE A 332 -41.95 -25.38 38.71
C PHE A 332 -40.88 -26.27 39.36
N GLY A 333 -40.30 -25.84 40.47
CA GLY A 333 -39.32 -26.57 41.27
C GLY A 333 -38.35 -25.64 42.01
N GLU A 334 -37.53 -26.24 42.87
CA GLU A 334 -36.57 -25.51 43.71
C GLU A 334 -35.52 -24.76 42.88
N THR A 335 -35.46 -23.43 43.05
CA THR A 335 -34.44 -22.57 42.45
C THR A 335 -33.22 -22.46 43.37
N LEU A 336 -32.03 -22.75 42.86
CA LEU A 336 -30.78 -22.66 43.59
C LEU A 336 -30.27 -21.22 43.65
N THR A 337 -30.16 -20.57 42.49
CA THR A 337 -29.62 -19.20 42.39
C THR A 337 -30.40 -18.41 41.35
N ILE A 338 -30.80 -17.18 41.70
CA ILE A 338 -31.40 -16.20 40.79
C ILE A 338 -30.42 -15.04 40.65
N LEU A 339 -29.96 -14.79 39.43
CA LEU A 339 -29.03 -13.71 39.10
C LEU A 339 -29.70 -12.75 38.12
N PRO A 340 -30.26 -11.63 38.60
CA PRO A 340 -30.68 -10.53 37.73
C PRO A 340 -29.48 -9.97 36.96
N SER A 341 -29.65 -9.69 35.68
CA SER A 341 -28.62 -9.07 34.85
C SER A 341 -28.52 -7.59 35.20
N SER A 342 -27.33 -7.15 35.62
CA SER A 342 -27.02 -5.73 35.80
C SER A 342 -26.84 -5.01 34.45
N SER A 343 -26.48 -5.73 33.38
CA SER A 343 -26.17 -5.15 32.06
C SER A 343 -27.37 -5.01 31.15
N LYS A 344 -28.37 -5.90 31.24
CA LYS A 344 -29.62 -5.83 30.46
C LYS A 344 -30.82 -5.80 31.41
N LYS A 345 -31.47 -4.64 31.51
CA LYS A 345 -32.76 -4.53 32.21
C LYS A 345 -33.74 -5.52 31.58
N GLY A 346 -34.51 -6.21 32.41
CA GLY A 346 -35.47 -7.21 31.94
C GLY A 346 -34.88 -8.60 31.66
N THR A 347 -33.68 -8.93 32.14
CA THR A 347 -33.10 -10.27 31.99
C THR A 347 -32.58 -10.80 33.32
N ALA A 348 -32.82 -12.08 33.62
CA ALA A 348 -32.21 -12.81 34.73
C ALA A 348 -31.82 -14.22 34.30
N VAL A 349 -30.91 -14.82 35.06
CA VAL A 349 -30.54 -16.23 34.91
C VAL A 349 -30.96 -16.96 36.18
N ILE A 350 -31.70 -18.04 36.02
CA ILE A 350 -32.24 -18.85 37.11
C ILE A 350 -31.68 -20.27 36.97
N GLU A 351 -31.01 -20.72 38.02
CA GLU A 351 -30.53 -22.09 38.13
C GLU A 351 -31.54 -22.91 38.94
N PHE A 352 -32.04 -23.98 38.34
CA PHE A 352 -32.91 -24.94 39.02
C PHE A 352 -32.08 -26.07 39.63
N ARG A 353 -32.62 -26.68 40.69
CA ARG A 353 -32.08 -27.90 41.25
C ARG A 353 -32.07 -29.05 40.23
N ASP A 354 -33.15 -29.16 39.45
CA ASP A 354 -33.36 -30.25 38.49
C ASP A 354 -33.66 -29.76 37.07
N PHE A 355 -33.16 -30.52 36.08
CA PHE A 355 -33.43 -30.30 34.66
C PHE A 355 -34.92 -30.35 34.32
N ARG A 356 -35.68 -31.18 35.04
CA ARG A 356 -37.14 -31.31 34.87
C ARG A 356 -37.84 -29.99 35.18
N SER A 357 -37.45 -29.33 36.26
CA SER A 357 -37.99 -28.03 36.69
C SER A 357 -37.68 -26.94 35.67
N ALA A 358 -36.44 -26.90 35.18
CA ALA A 358 -36.02 -25.99 34.12
C ALA A 358 -36.84 -26.20 32.82
N THR A 359 -37.06 -27.45 32.44
CA THR A 359 -37.85 -27.81 31.25
C THR A 359 -39.33 -27.46 31.41
N ALA A 360 -39.90 -27.69 32.60
CA ALA A 360 -41.27 -27.32 32.92
C ALA A 360 -41.49 -25.81 32.88
N ALA A 361 -40.55 -25.03 33.43
CA ALA A 361 -40.57 -23.57 33.37
C ALA A 361 -40.53 -23.05 31.91
N LYS A 362 -39.71 -23.67 31.05
CA LYS A 362 -39.68 -23.34 29.61
C LYS A 362 -40.99 -23.70 28.91
N SER A 363 -41.54 -24.90 29.15
CA SER A 363 -42.84 -25.31 28.57
C SER A 363 -43.95 -24.36 28.99
N ALA A 364 -43.98 -23.93 30.25
CA ALA A 364 -44.96 -22.99 30.75
C ALA A 364 -44.84 -21.59 30.13
N ALA A 365 -43.62 -21.15 29.78
CA ALA A 365 -43.42 -19.92 29.02
C ALA A 365 -43.86 -20.05 27.56
N ASP A 366 -43.53 -21.16 26.89
CA ASP A 366 -43.96 -21.45 25.51
C ASP A 366 -45.49 -21.53 25.41
N GLU A 367 -46.16 -22.04 26.45
CA GLU A 367 -47.62 -22.10 26.58
C GLU A 367 -48.26 -20.78 27.06
N ARG A 368 -47.47 -19.70 27.17
CA ARG A 368 -47.88 -18.37 27.66
C ARG A 368 -48.54 -18.36 29.05
N ARG A 369 -48.24 -19.34 29.92
CA ARG A 369 -48.72 -19.34 31.32
C ARG A 369 -47.98 -18.33 32.20
N ILE A 370 -46.77 -17.95 31.81
CA ILE A 370 -45.92 -17.01 32.54
C ILE A 370 -45.68 -15.78 31.64
N PRO A 371 -45.68 -14.54 32.16
CA PRO A 371 -45.40 -13.33 31.37
C PRO A 371 -43.92 -13.15 30.99
N PHE A 372 -43.14 -14.24 30.99
CA PHE A 372 -41.70 -14.22 30.77
C PHE A 372 -41.31 -15.11 29.60
N SER A 373 -40.37 -14.64 28.78
CA SER A 373 -39.71 -15.44 27.74
C SER A 373 -38.56 -16.22 28.36
N VAL A 374 -38.55 -17.54 28.17
CA VAL A 374 -37.67 -18.46 28.91
C VAL A 374 -36.85 -19.31 27.95
N GLU A 375 -35.53 -19.23 28.06
CA GLU A 375 -34.56 -19.93 27.20
C GLU A 375 -33.67 -20.86 28.05
N LEU A 376 -33.71 -22.16 27.78
CA LEU A 376 -32.82 -23.13 28.45
C LEU A 376 -31.39 -22.97 27.92
N LEU A 377 -30.43 -22.73 28.81
CA LEU A 377 -29.02 -22.71 28.48
C LEU A 377 -28.48 -24.16 28.52
N GLY A 378 -27.52 -24.50 27.64
CA GLY A 378 -26.87 -25.81 27.65
C GLY A 378 -27.59 -26.95 26.90
N VAL A 379 -28.68 -26.69 26.17
CA VAL A 379 -29.16 -27.63 25.15
C VAL A 379 -28.43 -27.32 23.86
N ASP A 380 -27.40 -28.11 23.54
CA ASP A 380 -26.80 -28.13 22.21
C ASP A 380 -27.90 -28.54 21.23
N ASN A 381 -28.56 -27.55 20.63
CA ASN A 381 -29.55 -27.80 19.60
C ASN A 381 -28.80 -28.27 18.36
N CYS A 382 -28.53 -29.57 18.28
CA CYS A 382 -28.08 -30.28 17.09
C CYS A 382 -29.22 -30.30 16.05
N LYS A 383 -29.61 -29.13 15.55
CA LYS A 383 -30.45 -28.96 14.37
C LYS A 383 -29.93 -27.78 13.58
N GLY A 384 -29.53 -28.04 12.34
CA GLY A 384 -29.26 -26.99 11.36
C GLY A 384 -27.79 -26.60 11.28
N LEU A 385 -27.00 -27.48 10.68
CA LEU A 385 -25.83 -27.12 9.90
C LEU A 385 -26.19 -25.95 8.96
N SER A 386 -25.26 -25.00 8.77
CA SER A 386 -25.33 -23.82 7.89
C SER A 386 -25.93 -22.53 8.48
N LYS A 387 -25.11 -21.82 9.25
CA LYS A 387 -24.53 -20.52 8.85
C LYS A 387 -23.40 -20.17 9.82
N PRO A 388 -22.24 -19.69 9.34
CA PRO A 388 -21.09 -19.40 10.19
C PRO A 388 -21.40 -18.14 11.00
N VAL A 389 -21.77 -18.31 12.26
CA VAL A 389 -21.91 -17.18 13.17
C VAL A 389 -20.57 -16.94 13.83
N SER A 390 -19.98 -15.78 13.50
CA SER A 390 -18.86 -15.16 14.17
C SER A 390 -19.02 -15.26 15.68
N ARG A 391 -18.12 -16.02 16.32
CA ARG A 391 -18.00 -16.08 17.77
C ARG A 391 -17.61 -14.69 18.27
N THR A 392 -18.60 -13.97 18.79
CA THR A 392 -18.34 -12.85 19.69
C THR A 392 -17.96 -13.48 21.03
N MET A 393 -16.65 -13.53 21.32
CA MET A 393 -16.16 -14.03 22.60
C MET A 393 -16.69 -13.13 23.72
N GLN A 394 -17.34 -13.75 24.70
CA GLN A 394 -17.78 -13.13 25.93
C GLN A 394 -16.53 -12.61 26.66
N SER A 395 -16.44 -11.28 26.76
CA SER A 395 -15.49 -10.62 27.63
C SER A 395 -15.84 -10.97 29.08
N THR A 396 -14.91 -11.64 29.75
CA THR A 396 -14.82 -11.49 31.21
C THR A 396 -14.66 -10.00 31.48
N SER A 397 -15.57 -9.45 32.27
CA SER A 397 -15.64 -8.04 32.65
C SER A 397 -14.50 -7.70 33.60
N ARG A 398 -13.30 -7.59 33.06
CA ARG A 398 -12.26 -6.69 33.51
C ARG A 398 -11.72 -6.13 32.22
N SER A 399 -12.08 -4.90 31.90
CA SER A 399 -11.90 -4.39 30.55
C SER A 399 -10.42 -4.59 30.16
N PRO A 400 -10.09 -5.24 29.03
CA PRO A 400 -8.71 -5.41 28.61
C PRO A 400 -8.01 -4.04 28.49
N SER A 401 -8.77 -2.98 28.25
CA SER A 401 -8.30 -1.61 28.29
C SER A 401 -7.81 -1.17 29.67
N GLU A 402 -8.48 -1.52 30.78
CA GLU A 402 -8.00 -1.13 32.11
C GLU A 402 -6.71 -1.85 32.48
N THR A 403 -6.59 -3.15 32.22
CA THR A 403 -5.33 -3.88 32.47
C THR A 403 -4.21 -3.44 31.53
N HIS A 404 -4.51 -3.11 30.28
CA HIS A 404 -3.53 -2.55 29.35
C HIS A 404 -3.09 -1.15 29.75
N LEU A 405 -4.02 -0.30 30.20
CA LEU A 405 -3.72 1.07 30.62
C LEU A 405 -2.92 1.08 31.94
N GLU A 406 -3.23 0.18 32.88
CA GLU A 406 -2.43 -0.02 34.09
C GLU A 406 -1.02 -0.54 33.75
N PHE A 407 -0.91 -1.45 32.79
CA PHE A 407 0.38 -1.96 32.33
C PHE A 407 1.21 -0.89 31.61
N GLU A 408 0.59 -0.10 30.72
CA GLU A 408 1.23 1.05 30.07
C GLU A 408 1.64 2.10 31.10
N ALA A 409 0.79 2.41 32.08
CA ALA A 409 1.12 3.32 33.17
C ALA A 409 2.30 2.83 34.00
N ALA A 410 2.36 1.52 34.30
CA ALA A 410 3.48 0.91 35.02
C ALA A 410 4.78 0.94 34.21
N ILE A 411 4.73 0.69 32.89
CA ILE A 411 5.90 0.82 32.01
C ILE A 411 6.38 2.27 31.96
N LEU A 412 5.47 3.23 31.77
CA LEU A 412 5.80 4.66 31.70
C LEU A 412 6.40 5.16 33.02
N ALA A 413 5.88 4.72 34.17
CA ALA A 413 6.46 5.02 35.48
C ALA A 413 7.90 4.48 35.60
N ARG A 414 8.12 3.24 35.18
CA ARG A 414 9.45 2.59 35.21
C ARG A 414 10.46 3.26 34.26
N MET A 415 10.00 3.75 33.10
CA MET A 415 10.80 4.54 32.17
C MET A 415 11.20 5.88 32.77
N ARG A 416 10.27 6.56 33.46
CA ARG A 416 10.54 7.84 34.13
C ARG A 416 11.56 7.69 35.26
N GLU A 417 11.42 6.68 36.11
CA GLU A 417 12.40 6.39 37.17
C GLU A 417 13.79 6.08 36.62
N ALA A 418 13.86 5.37 35.48
CA ALA A 418 15.13 5.07 34.82
C ALA A 418 15.78 6.35 34.24
N GLU A 419 14.97 7.27 33.71
CA GLU A 419 15.45 8.55 33.18
C GLU A 419 15.90 9.51 34.30
N GLU A 420 15.15 9.58 35.40
CA GLU A 420 15.53 10.34 36.60
C GLU A 420 16.85 9.81 37.18
N ARG A 421 17.05 8.48 37.25
CA ARG A 421 18.34 7.89 37.65
C ARG A 421 19.50 8.28 36.74
N LYS A 422 19.27 8.34 35.42
CA LYS A 422 20.31 8.80 34.47
C LYS A 422 20.66 10.26 34.67
N GLN A 423 19.68 11.12 34.88
CA GLN A 423 19.91 12.54 35.17
C GLN A 423 20.65 12.73 36.49
N LEU A 424 20.27 11.97 37.53
CA LEU A 424 20.94 12.02 38.83
C LEU A 424 22.41 11.58 38.69
N PHE A 425 22.67 10.50 37.95
CA PHE A 425 24.03 10.04 37.64
C PHE A 425 24.85 11.09 36.88
N HIS A 426 24.26 11.74 35.87
CA HIS A 426 24.93 12.80 35.12
C HIS A 426 25.25 14.00 36.03
N SER A 427 24.30 14.44 36.86
CA SER A 427 24.53 15.53 37.82
C SER A 427 25.59 15.20 38.88
N THR A 428 25.74 13.91 39.25
CA THR A 428 26.80 13.48 40.17
C THR A 428 28.16 13.40 39.49
N MET A 429 28.20 13.09 38.18
CA MET A 429 29.44 13.19 37.40
C MET A 429 29.88 14.64 37.24
N ASP A 430 28.96 15.54 36.87
CA ASP A 430 29.27 16.96 36.71
C ASP A 430 29.80 17.58 38.02
N ARG A 431 29.26 17.17 39.18
CA ARG A 431 29.77 17.61 40.50
C ARG A 431 31.14 17.02 40.86
N GLN A 432 31.51 15.85 40.34
CA GLN A 432 32.83 15.28 40.55
C GLN A 432 33.89 15.93 39.65
N ASP A 433 33.49 16.49 38.51
CA ASP A 433 34.39 17.21 37.62
C ASP A 433 34.64 18.67 38.07
N GLU A 434 33.76 19.27 38.88
CA GLU A 434 33.95 20.63 39.42
C GLU A 434 34.73 20.71 40.75
N GLY A 435 34.90 19.61 41.48
CA GLY A 435 35.62 19.58 42.78
C GLY A 435 37.03 19.01 42.65
#